data_AF-A0A1G2Z672-F1
#
_entry.id   AF-A0A1G2Z672-F1
#
_cell.length_a   1.000
_cell.length_b   1.000
_cell.length_c   1.000
_cell.angle_alpha   90.00
_cell.angle_beta   90.00
_cell.angle_gamma   90.00
#
_symmetry.space_group_name_H-M   'P 1'
#
loop_
_entity.id
_entity.type
_entity.pdbx_description
1 polymer ?
#
loop_
_entity_poly.entity_id
_entity_poly.type
_entity_poly.pdbx_seq_one_letter_code
_entity_poly.pdbx_strand_id
1 'polypeptide(L)'
;MAWGGRFVRASYTPHRRPRAAYAAMISRLDKDIGRIMALLTKLGLDGNTLVMFSSDNGTTHLEKEADYEFFESVGPLRGLKGTLYEGGIRVPMIARWPGTIEPSTVTDHVSASRATSASRRT
;
A
#
# COMPACT_ATOMS: atom_id res chain seq x y z
N MET A 1 1.11 15.12 39.84
CA MET A 1 0.55 14.57 38.58
C MET A 1 1.66 14.52 37.54
N ALA A 2 2.25 13.35 37.32
CA ALA A 2 3.29 13.16 36.31
C ALA A 2 2.64 12.72 34.98
N TRP A 3 2.82 13.51 33.93
CA TRP A 3 2.42 13.13 32.57
C TRP A 3 3.40 12.09 32.00
N GLY A 4 3.29 10.85 32.46
CA GLY A 4 4.16 9.72 32.10
C GLY A 4 3.67 8.90 30.90
N GLY A 5 3.19 9.54 29.82
CA GLY A 5 2.83 8.84 28.60
C GLY A 5 4.08 8.56 27.75
N ARG A 6 4.47 7.29 27.60
CA ARG A 6 5.58 6.85 26.72
C ARG A 6 5.30 7.29 25.28
N PHE A 7 5.86 8.43 24.88
CA PHE A 7 6.02 8.76 23.47
C PHE A 7 7.07 7.82 22.88
N VAL A 8 6.76 7.17 21.76
CA VAL A 8 7.79 6.53 20.94
C VAL A 8 8.55 7.65 20.23
N ARG A 9 9.55 8.20 20.92
CA ARG A 9 10.26 9.46 20.58
C ARG A 9 11.12 9.40 19.31
N ALA A 10 11.14 8.27 18.60
CA ALA A 10 12.07 7.98 17.50
C ALA A 10 11.37 7.41 16.24
N SER A 11 10.22 7.96 15.89
CA SER A 11 9.44 7.62 14.68
C SER A 11 9.20 8.90 13.88
N TYR A 12 9.11 8.83 12.54
CA TYR A 12 8.71 10.00 11.72
C TYR A 12 7.35 10.57 12.13
N THR A 13 6.47 9.76 12.70
CA THR A 13 5.15 10.17 13.19
C THR A 13 4.88 9.66 14.61
N PRO A 14 5.49 10.26 15.65
CA PRO A 14 5.29 9.84 17.03
C PRO A 14 3.80 9.92 17.41
N HIS A 15 3.20 8.79 17.79
CA HIS A 15 1.79 8.72 18.13
C HIS A 15 1.57 8.00 19.46
N ARG A 16 0.61 8.45 20.26
CA ARG A 16 0.26 7.83 21.56
C ARG A 16 -0.32 6.42 21.41
N ARG A 17 -0.88 6.13 20.24
CA ARG A 17 -1.48 4.83 19.85
C ARG A 17 -0.94 4.44 18.48
N PRO A 18 0.31 3.97 18.35
CA PRO A 18 0.96 3.77 17.05
C PRO A 18 0.23 2.76 16.16
N ARG A 19 -0.24 1.64 16.74
CA ARG A 19 -1.07 0.65 16.01
C ARG A 19 -2.35 1.26 15.44
N ALA A 20 -3.09 2.02 16.26
CA ALA A 20 -4.32 2.68 15.81
C ALA A 20 -4.04 3.74 14.73
N ALA A 21 -2.94 4.47 14.82
CA ALA A 21 -2.53 5.42 13.80
C ALA A 21 -2.20 4.73 12.48
N TYR A 22 -1.44 3.64 12.51
CA TYR A 22 -1.11 2.86 11.33
C TYR A 22 -2.36 2.30 10.63
N ALA A 23 -3.26 1.67 11.40
CA ALA A 23 -4.54 1.19 10.88
C ALA A 23 -5.42 2.32 10.32
N ALA A 24 -5.41 3.50 10.94
CA ALA A 24 -6.12 4.68 10.46
C ALA A 24 -5.55 5.23 9.16
N MET A 25 -4.22 5.20 8.97
CA MET A 25 -3.57 5.58 7.71
C MET A 25 -4.00 4.65 6.56
N ILE A 26 -3.97 3.33 6.78
CA ILE A 26 -4.44 2.35 5.79
C ILE A 26 -5.93 2.56 5.49
N SER A 27 -6.76 2.71 6.53
CA SER A 27 -8.19 2.96 6.37
C SER A 27 -8.50 4.26 5.63
N ARG A 28 -7.64 5.28 5.77
CA ARG A 28 -7.78 6.54 5.05
C ARG A 28 -7.39 6.39 3.59
N LEU A 29 -6.29 5.69 3.30
CA LEU A 29 -5.86 5.36 1.93
C LEU A 29 -6.96 4.63 1.17
N ASP A 30 -7.54 3.58 1.77
CA ASP A 30 -8.64 2.80 1.17
C ASP A 30 -9.86 3.67 0.86
N LYS A 31 -10.29 4.52 1.80
CA LYS A 31 -11.38 5.48 1.58
C LYS A 31 -11.09 6.47 0.46
N ASP A 32 -9.85 6.94 0.35
CA ASP A 32 -9.44 7.88 -0.68
C ASP A 32 -9.39 7.20 -2.07
N ILE A 33 -8.96 5.95 -2.16
CA ILE A 33 -9.10 5.13 -3.37
C ILE A 33 -10.59 4.99 -3.75
N GLY A 34 -11.46 4.64 -2.78
CA GLY A 34 -12.90 4.53 -3.02
C GLY A 34 -13.52 5.82 -3.57
N ARG A 35 -13.05 7.00 -3.14
CA ARG A 35 -13.48 8.30 -3.69
C ARG A 35 -13.06 8.47 -5.15
N ILE A 36 -11.84 8.07 -5.51
CA ILE A 36 -11.36 8.10 -6.90
C ILE A 36 -12.22 7.18 -7.77
N MET A 37 -12.46 5.94 -7.32
CA MET A 37 -13.29 4.98 -8.05
C MET A 37 -14.71 5.50 -8.26
N ALA A 38 -15.35 6.03 -7.22
CA ALA A 38 -16.68 6.61 -7.31
C ALA A 38 -16.72 7.81 -8.28
N LEU A 39 -15.65 8.62 -8.32
CA LEU A 39 -15.54 9.72 -9.25
C LEU A 39 -15.43 9.24 -10.71
N LEU A 40 -14.63 8.21 -10.98
CA LEU A 40 -14.54 7.61 -12.32
C LEU A 40 -15.91 7.12 -12.81
N THR A 41 -16.68 6.44 -11.96
CA THR A 41 -18.05 6.02 -12.27
C THR A 41 -18.97 7.21 -12.51
N LYS A 42 -18.95 8.22 -11.63
CA LYS A 42 -19.79 9.43 -11.76
C LYS A 42 -19.54 10.19 -13.05
N LEU A 43 -18.28 10.22 -13.52
CA LEU A 43 -17.89 10.88 -14.76
C LEU A 43 -18.10 10.01 -16.01
N GLY A 44 -18.55 8.76 -15.86
CA GLY A 44 -18.71 7.83 -16.98
C GLY A 44 -17.38 7.38 -17.60
N LEU A 45 -16.26 7.53 -16.88
CA LEU A 45 -14.91 7.19 -17.36
C LEU A 45 -14.48 5.76 -17.00
N ASP A 46 -15.24 5.09 -16.14
CA ASP A 46 -14.86 3.80 -15.54
C ASP A 46 -14.56 2.71 -16.57
N GLY A 47 -15.35 2.61 -17.65
CA GLY A 47 -15.15 1.63 -18.72
C GLY A 47 -13.93 1.88 -19.61
N ASN A 48 -13.37 3.10 -19.59
CA ASN A 48 -12.23 3.49 -20.41
C ASN A 48 -11.01 3.87 -19.55
N THR A 49 -10.96 3.40 -18.30
CA THR A 49 -9.88 3.69 -17.37
C THR A 49 -9.31 2.40 -16.80
N LEU A 50 -8.03 2.13 -17.06
CA LEU A 50 -7.26 1.14 -16.32
C LEU A 50 -6.82 1.75 -14.99
N VAL A 51 -7.23 1.13 -13.89
CA VAL A 51 -6.75 1.48 -12.54
C VAL A 51 -5.81 0.41 -12.06
N MET A 52 -4.61 0.82 -11.61
CA MET A 52 -3.60 -0.06 -11.03
C MET A 52 -3.24 0.45 -9.62
N PHE A 53 -3.26 -0.44 -8.64
CA PHE A 53 -2.85 -0.17 -7.26
C PHE A 53 -1.64 -1.02 -6.91
N SER A 54 -0.59 -0.40 -6.36
CA SER A 54 0.60 -1.09 -5.87
C SER A 54 1.36 -0.25 -4.83
N SER A 55 2.47 -0.78 -4.32
CA SER A 55 3.42 -0.11 -3.41
C SER A 55 4.80 0.00 -4.07
N ASP A 56 5.62 0.95 -3.63
CA ASP A 56 6.97 1.18 -4.17
C ASP A 56 8.05 0.28 -3.53
N ASN A 57 7.77 -0.25 -2.34
CA ASN A 57 8.59 -1.21 -1.61
C ASN A 57 7.73 -2.05 -0.64
N GLY A 58 8.35 -3.11 -0.13
CA GLY A 58 7.80 -3.91 0.96
C GLY A 58 7.83 -3.18 2.31
N THR A 59 7.39 -3.88 3.35
CA THR A 59 7.13 -3.31 4.67
C THR A 59 8.38 -2.69 5.31
N THR A 60 8.22 -1.55 5.98
CA THR A 60 9.30 -0.83 6.66
C THR A 60 10.05 -1.72 7.67
N HIS A 61 11.36 -1.54 7.77
CA HIS A 61 12.18 -2.15 8.83
C HIS A 61 12.19 -1.33 10.14
N LEU A 62 11.48 -0.20 10.15
CA LEU A 62 11.41 0.71 11.28
C LEU A 62 10.23 0.32 12.17
N GLU A 63 10.44 -0.61 13.09
CA GLU A 63 9.44 -1.14 14.03
C GLU A 63 8.69 -0.04 14.82
N LYS A 64 9.37 1.09 15.06
CA LYS A 64 8.79 2.26 15.75
C LYS A 64 7.80 3.06 14.89
N GLU A 65 7.77 2.84 13.59
CA GLU A 65 6.85 3.48 12.65
C GLU A 65 5.63 2.61 12.38
N ALA A 66 5.87 1.33 12.11
CA ALA A 66 4.84 0.32 11.98
C ALA A 66 5.26 -0.92 12.76
N ASP A 67 4.38 -1.38 13.65
CA ASP A 67 4.51 -2.66 14.34
C ASP A 67 4.15 -3.79 13.36
N TYR A 68 5.07 -4.03 12.42
CA TYR A 68 4.87 -4.95 11.29
C TYR A 68 4.70 -6.40 11.74
N GLU A 69 5.15 -6.76 12.94
CA GLU A 69 4.92 -8.07 13.55
C GLU A 69 3.48 -8.20 14.01
N PHE A 70 2.95 -7.22 14.76
CA PHE A 70 1.55 -7.24 15.18
C PHE A 70 0.56 -7.26 14.00
N PHE A 71 0.90 -6.57 12.91
CA PHE A 71 0.08 -6.52 11.70
C PHE A 71 0.39 -7.63 10.69
N GLU A 72 1.31 -8.55 11.00
CA GLU A 72 1.76 -9.62 10.10
C GLU A 72 2.07 -9.12 8.67
N SER A 73 2.64 -7.92 8.56
CA SER A 73 2.69 -7.15 7.31
C SER A 73 3.58 -7.75 6.21
N VAL A 74 4.32 -8.82 6.53
CA VAL A 74 5.21 -9.53 5.60
C VAL A 74 4.80 -11.01 5.46
N GLY A 75 3.87 -11.49 6.30
CA GLY A 75 3.45 -12.88 6.35
C GLY A 75 4.66 -13.84 6.37
N PRO A 76 4.69 -14.86 5.50
CA PRO A 76 5.78 -15.85 5.46
C PRO A 76 7.03 -15.38 4.71
N LEU A 77 7.05 -14.15 4.17
CA LEU A 77 8.12 -13.69 3.29
C LEU A 77 9.36 -13.27 4.10
N ARG A 78 10.54 -13.42 3.49
CA ARG A 78 11.81 -13.04 4.12
C ARG A 78 12.15 -11.58 3.84
N GLY A 79 12.65 -10.86 4.84
CA GLY A 79 13.22 -9.51 4.67
C GLY A 79 12.20 -8.37 4.74
N LEU A 80 12.72 -7.14 4.75
CA LEU A 80 11.96 -5.89 4.90
C LEU A 80 12.47 -4.86 3.89
N LYS A 81 11.84 -3.69 3.83
CA LYS A 81 12.24 -2.54 3.02
C LYS A 81 13.76 -2.33 3.06
N GLY A 82 14.37 -2.27 1.89
CA GLY A 82 15.82 -2.11 1.72
C GLY A 82 16.58 -3.43 1.51
N THR A 83 15.90 -4.57 1.64
CA THR A 83 16.46 -5.89 1.29
C THR A 83 15.98 -6.36 -0.08
N LEU A 84 16.74 -7.26 -0.72
CA LEU A 84 16.35 -7.92 -1.98
C LEU A 84 15.61 -9.25 -1.76
N TYR A 85 15.22 -9.55 -0.52
CA TYR A 85 14.37 -10.70 -0.23
C TYR A 85 12.89 -10.34 -0.45
N GLU A 86 12.04 -11.35 -0.61
CA GLU A 86 10.63 -11.20 -0.99
C GLU A 86 9.86 -10.16 -0.17
N GLY A 87 10.07 -10.08 1.14
CA GLY A 87 9.39 -9.10 2.00
C GLY A 87 9.85 -7.65 1.82
N GLY A 88 10.98 -7.43 1.16
CA GLY A 88 11.48 -6.10 0.78
C GLY A 88 11.02 -5.63 -0.60
N ILE A 89 10.72 -6.55 -1.51
CA ILE A 89 10.45 -6.23 -2.93
C ILE A 89 9.07 -6.68 -3.45
N ARG A 90 8.45 -7.70 -2.85
CA ARG A 90 7.12 -8.19 -3.22
C ARG A 90 6.07 -7.30 -2.56
N VAL A 91 5.19 -6.74 -3.38
CA VAL A 91 4.19 -5.73 -2.98
C VAL A 91 2.80 -6.13 -3.49
N PRO A 92 1.71 -5.64 -2.88
CA PRO A 92 0.38 -5.83 -3.44
C PRO A 92 0.30 -5.25 -4.85
N MET A 93 -0.44 -5.92 -5.73
CA MET A 93 -0.71 -5.45 -7.08
C MET A 93 -2.14 -5.82 -7.47
N ILE A 94 -2.94 -4.81 -7.78
CA ILE A 94 -4.32 -4.98 -8.25
C ILE A 94 -4.49 -4.16 -9.52
N ALA A 95 -5.06 -4.76 -10.57
CA ALA A 95 -5.46 -4.08 -11.79
C ALA A 95 -6.96 -4.26 -12.01
N ARG A 96 -7.64 -3.19 -12.39
CA ARG A 96 -9.08 -3.19 -12.71
C ARG A 96 -9.33 -2.40 -13.99
N TRP A 97 -10.03 -3.04 -14.93
CA TRP A 97 -10.55 -2.41 -16.13
C TRP A 97 -11.86 -3.11 -16.54
N PRO A 98 -13.03 -2.53 -16.22
CA PRO A 98 -14.32 -3.14 -16.54
C PRO A 98 -14.47 -3.46 -18.03
N GLY A 99 -14.93 -4.67 -18.33
CA GLY A 99 -15.12 -5.16 -19.71
C GLY A 99 -13.83 -5.58 -20.43
N THR A 100 -12.66 -5.45 -19.80
CA THR A 100 -11.37 -5.91 -20.35
C THR A 100 -10.68 -6.91 -19.43
N ILE A 101 -10.63 -6.64 -18.13
CA ILE A 101 -10.10 -7.57 -17.12
C ILE A 101 -11.29 -8.27 -16.44
N GLU A 102 -11.28 -9.60 -16.48
CA GLU A 102 -12.26 -10.44 -15.80
C GLU A 102 -12.24 -10.20 -14.28
N PRO A 103 -13.37 -9.83 -13.64
CA PRO A 103 -13.44 -9.59 -12.21
C PRO A 103 -13.02 -10.81 -11.38
N SER A 104 -12.44 -10.55 -10.20
CA SER A 104 -12.04 -11.59 -9.24
C SER A 104 -11.03 -12.62 -9.76
N THR A 105 -10.31 -12.27 -10.82
CA THR A 105 -9.21 -13.10 -11.34
C THR A 105 -7.95 -12.93 -10.50
N VAL A 106 -7.25 -14.05 -10.27
CA VAL A 106 -5.93 -14.09 -9.63
C VAL A 106 -4.93 -14.63 -10.65
N THR A 107 -3.73 -14.06 -10.66
CA THR A 107 -2.63 -14.51 -11.52
C THR A 107 -1.32 -14.54 -10.75
N ASP A 108 -0.53 -15.59 -10.97
CA ASP A 108 0.83 -15.72 -10.46
C ASP A 108 1.89 -15.20 -11.46
N HIS A 109 1.46 -14.48 -12.50
CA HIS A 109 2.37 -13.92 -13.49
C HIS A 109 3.32 -12.91 -12.82
N VAL A 110 4.62 -13.21 -12.89
CA VAL A 110 5.65 -12.33 -12.31
C VAL A 110 5.61 -10.97 -12.99
N SER A 111 5.55 -9.91 -12.19
CA SER A 111 5.51 -8.52 -12.66
C SER A 111 6.46 -7.66 -11.83
N ALA A 112 6.88 -6.52 -12.38
CA ALA A 112 7.74 -5.58 -11.70
C ALA A 112 7.33 -4.14 -12.02
N SER A 113 7.24 -3.29 -11.00
CA SER A 113 7.06 -1.86 -11.16
C SER A 113 8.39 -1.22 -11.55
N ARG A 114 8.56 -0.90 -12.82
CA ARG A 114 9.68 -0.09 -13.29
C ARG A 114 9.26 1.38 -13.29
N ALA A 115 10.12 2.28 -12.84
CA ALA A 115 9.86 3.71 -12.87
C ALA A 115 9.34 4.12 -14.26
N THR A 116 8.13 4.66 -14.30
CA THR A 116 7.39 4.97 -15.52
C THR A 116 7.92 6.26 -16.15
N SER A 117 9.19 6.27 -16.58
CA SER A 117 9.73 7.35 -17.41
C SER A 117 9.56 7.08 -18.91
N ALA A 118 8.99 5.94 -19.29
CA ALA A 118 8.67 5.63 -20.69
C ALA A 118 7.25 6.08 -21.06
N SER A 119 6.94 7.38 -20.96
CA SER A 119 5.84 7.93 -21.76
C SER A 119 6.38 8.20 -23.16
N ARG A 120 6.21 7.25 -24.09
CA ARG A 120 6.18 7.64 -25.51
C ARG A 120 4.91 8.48 -25.67
N ARG A 121 5.08 9.80 -25.74
CA ARG A 121 4.08 10.67 -26.37
C ARG A 121 4.04 10.22 -27.83
N THR A 122 2.95 9.60 -28.24
CA THR A 122 2.49 9.68 -29.62
C THR A 122 1.87 11.05 -29.83
#